data_AF-A0A8H6RZ87-F1
#
_entry.id   AF-A0A8H6RZ87-F1
#
_cell.length_a   1.000
_cell.length_b   1.000
_cell.length_c   1.000
_cell.angle_alpha   90.00
_cell.angle_beta   90.00
_cell.angle_gamma   90.00
#
_symmetry.space_group_name_H-M   'P 1'
#
loop_
_entity.id
_entity.type
_entity.pdbx_description
1 polymer ?
#
loop_
_entity_poly.entity_id
_entity_poly.type
_entity_poly.pdbx_seq_one_letter_code
_entity_poly.pdbx_strand_id
1 'polypeptide(L)'
;MPPSPELFCKYIGFDHYGHRSYAPSTPARHRWSNRAVFRPPPVDDTIIQAYNAIKPQLEVLSVDELLGVSPGCPLPESERTRIAFYEILVGGEMQEFIYGAHSRWLSFCRRRERIPVELAEWGHRVLQLGLGPLELNKALRRHWPDRIRFHPSGDLYTKSDKPLWLAPDTLCVRFATHLEDERNLKAHVSALLDEMPAQKSHSVFGVIFSIFHCVIVERTENSVKTTPALRFVPSSYANQPYTEGIAAIARLGLYIDQLKVEKLVAQSKPVLEPGHFLYSFPSELVQQIAYHLGLSDLDAFFMAAPRLFAGANFFRRYPYVGECRLQTVLTLPVLDSENEEDYYDDEDHHYCKRPRRYTCAHHFSAVYIGYDPKYAGSFLETLEVAVNAARGTDVELKCIGDVDSLPLHSRKVRISSLPYHYT
;
A
#
# COMPACT_ATOMS: atom_id res chain seq x y z
N MET A 1 -5.25 27.90 19.99
CA MET A 1 -5.35 29.37 20.11
C MET A 1 -4.91 29.98 18.79
N PRO A 2 -5.70 30.86 18.15
CA PRO A 2 -5.29 31.48 16.90
C PRO A 2 -3.99 32.28 17.12
N PRO A 3 -3.05 32.30 16.15
CA PRO A 3 -1.86 33.15 16.22
C PRO A 3 -2.24 34.64 16.07
N SER A 4 -1.34 35.55 16.43
CA SER A 4 -1.52 36.97 16.10
C SER A 4 -1.55 37.17 14.58
N PRO A 5 -2.21 38.23 14.06
CA PRO A 5 -2.26 38.50 12.62
C PRO A 5 -0.87 38.54 11.96
N GLU A 6 0.12 39.08 12.66
CA GLU A 6 1.53 39.16 12.22
C GLU A 6 2.20 37.78 12.07
N LEU A 7 1.80 36.81 12.90
CA LEU A 7 2.34 35.45 12.87
C LEU A 7 1.52 34.51 11.98
N PHE A 8 0.26 34.85 11.68
CA PHE A 8 -0.63 34.00 10.90
C PHE A 8 -0.01 33.62 9.56
N CYS A 9 0.41 34.61 8.77
CA CYS A 9 1.01 34.36 7.45
C CYS A 9 2.32 33.55 7.56
N LYS A 10 3.11 33.74 8.62
CA LYS A 10 4.35 32.99 8.86
C LYS A 10 4.12 31.51 9.16
N TYR A 11 2.93 31.16 9.65
CA TYR A 11 2.55 29.79 9.97
C TYR A 11 1.82 29.07 8.85
N ILE A 12 1.65 29.69 7.67
CA ILE A 12 1.13 28.99 6.51
C ILE A 12 2.29 28.47 5.66
N GLY A 13 2.30 27.18 5.37
CA GLY A 13 3.32 26.53 4.57
C GLY A 13 2.77 25.34 3.78
N PHE A 14 3.63 24.36 3.56
CA PHE A 14 3.28 23.10 2.92
C PHE A 14 3.69 21.95 3.82
N ASP A 15 2.98 20.84 3.70
CA ASP A 15 3.37 19.59 4.30
C ASP A 15 4.37 18.82 3.41
N HIS A 16 4.83 17.66 3.88
CA HIS A 16 5.80 16.83 3.16
C HIS A 16 5.23 16.24 1.86
N TYR A 17 3.92 16.29 1.65
CA TYR A 17 3.26 15.80 0.43
C TYR A 17 2.90 16.93 -0.54
N GLY A 18 3.28 18.18 -0.23
CA GLY A 18 3.04 19.32 -1.10
C GLY A 18 1.69 20.00 -0.91
N HIS A 19 0.93 19.63 0.12
CA HIS A 19 -0.37 20.25 0.38
C HIS A 19 -0.23 21.46 1.28
N ARG A 20 -1.03 22.49 1.01
CA ARG A 20 -1.06 23.71 1.81
C ARG A 20 -1.43 23.38 3.25
N SER A 21 -0.53 23.61 4.21
CA SER A 21 -0.70 23.23 5.61
C SER A 21 -0.03 24.26 6.53
N TYR A 22 0.20 23.93 7.80
CA TYR A 22 0.99 24.79 8.68
C TYR A 22 2.50 24.70 8.35
N ALA A 23 3.26 25.78 8.53
CA ALA A 23 4.71 25.74 8.39
C ALA A 23 5.33 24.83 9.47
N PRO A 24 6.42 24.08 9.19
CA PRO A 24 7.04 23.18 10.19
C PRO A 24 7.39 23.88 11.52
N SER A 25 7.77 25.15 11.46
CA SER A 25 8.07 26.01 12.62
C SER A 25 6.84 26.43 13.45
N THR A 26 5.62 26.11 13.01
CA THR A 26 4.38 26.48 13.70
C THR A 26 4.28 25.80 15.07
N PRO A 27 4.16 26.55 16.18
CA PRO A 27 4.03 25.98 17.52
C PRO A 27 2.76 25.13 17.69
N ALA A 28 2.85 24.04 18.47
CA ALA A 28 1.73 23.10 18.66
C ALA A 28 0.41 23.75 19.10
N ARG A 29 0.46 24.79 19.95
CA ARG A 29 -0.72 25.55 20.41
C ARG A 29 -1.50 26.28 19.29
N HIS A 30 -0.83 26.53 18.16
CA HIS A 30 -1.39 27.17 16.96
C HIS A 30 -1.73 26.15 15.86
N ARG A 31 -1.25 24.90 15.99
CA ARG A 31 -1.62 23.83 15.06
C ARG A 31 -3.08 23.48 15.27
N TRP A 32 -3.79 23.33 14.16
CA TRP A 32 -5.17 22.85 14.18
C TRP A 32 -5.21 21.41 14.71
N SER A 33 -6.02 21.16 15.75
CA SER A 33 -6.25 19.82 16.30
C SER A 33 -7.72 19.46 16.18
N ASN A 34 -7.99 18.40 15.41
CA ASN A 34 -9.35 17.90 15.15
C ASN A 34 -10.06 17.37 16.42
N ARG A 35 -9.30 16.93 17.44
CA ARG A 35 -9.83 16.15 18.57
C ARG A 35 -10.87 16.87 19.44
N ALA A 36 -10.79 18.19 19.56
CA ALA A 36 -11.72 18.94 20.42
C ALA A 36 -13.04 19.31 19.72
N VAL A 37 -13.05 19.36 18.39
CA VAL A 37 -14.18 19.89 17.60
C VAL A 37 -15.05 18.76 17.03
N PHE A 38 -14.45 17.62 16.72
CA PHE A 38 -15.12 16.53 16.01
C PHE A 38 -15.32 15.34 16.94
N ARG A 39 -16.50 15.28 17.55
CA ARG A 39 -16.91 14.09 18.31
C ARG A 39 -17.29 12.97 17.33
N PRO A 40 -16.83 11.73 17.57
CA PRO A 40 -17.27 10.57 16.81
C PRO A 40 -18.80 10.46 16.77
N PRO A 41 -19.36 9.87 15.71
CA PRO A 41 -20.79 9.59 15.62
C PRO A 41 -21.26 8.74 16.80
N PRO A 42 -22.46 9.01 17.36
CA PRO A 42 -23.03 8.15 18.38
C PRO A 42 -23.34 6.78 17.76
N VAL A 43 -22.99 5.73 18.50
CA VAL A 43 -23.29 4.34 18.16
C VAL A 43 -24.37 3.84 19.11
N ASP A 44 -25.36 3.17 18.55
CA ASP A 44 -26.47 2.56 19.30
C ASP A 44 -25.95 1.47 20.26
N ASP A 45 -26.43 1.48 21.49
CA ASP A 45 -26.02 0.52 22.52
C ASP A 45 -26.41 -0.93 22.14
N THR A 46 -27.45 -1.12 21.32
CA THR A 46 -27.83 -2.44 20.80
C THR A 46 -26.73 -3.07 19.94
N ILE A 47 -26.02 -2.27 19.14
CA ILE A 47 -24.89 -2.72 18.33
C ILE A 47 -23.71 -3.11 19.25
N ILE A 48 -23.48 -2.32 20.28
CA ILE A 48 -22.42 -2.62 21.27
C ILE A 48 -22.75 -3.91 22.04
N GLN A 49 -24.02 -4.14 22.37
CA GLN A 49 -24.48 -5.38 23.01
C GLN A 49 -24.30 -6.58 22.06
N ALA A 50 -24.66 -6.45 20.78
CA ALA A 50 -24.44 -7.49 19.78
C ALA A 50 -22.95 -7.84 19.63
N TYR A 51 -22.09 -6.83 19.54
CA TYR A 51 -20.63 -7.03 19.53
C TYR A 51 -20.16 -7.78 20.78
N ASN A 52 -20.61 -7.36 21.96
CA ASN A 52 -20.23 -7.97 23.23
C ASN A 52 -20.71 -9.43 23.36
N ALA A 53 -21.81 -9.80 22.69
CA ALA A 53 -22.28 -11.19 22.64
C ALA A 53 -21.35 -12.09 21.80
N ILE A 54 -20.69 -11.54 20.77
CA ILE A 54 -19.72 -12.26 19.92
C ILE A 54 -18.32 -12.22 20.53
N LYS A 55 -18.03 -11.25 21.41
CA LYS A 55 -16.74 -11.06 22.07
C LYS A 55 -16.09 -12.34 22.63
N PRO A 56 -16.80 -13.32 23.21
CA PRO A 56 -16.17 -14.56 23.69
C PRO A 56 -15.47 -15.37 22.59
N GLN A 57 -15.86 -15.19 21.33
CA GLN A 57 -15.27 -15.84 20.15
C GLN A 57 -14.32 -14.92 19.39
N LEU A 58 -14.21 -13.65 19.83
CA LEU A 58 -13.41 -12.61 19.19
C LEU A 58 -12.10 -12.43 19.92
N GLU A 59 -11.01 -12.68 19.22
CA GLU A 59 -9.65 -12.45 19.70
C GLU A 59 -9.09 -11.18 19.05
N VAL A 60 -8.47 -10.31 19.85
CA VAL A 60 -7.74 -9.14 19.33
C VAL A 60 -6.25 -9.48 19.35
N LEU A 61 -5.64 -9.54 18.17
CA LEU A 61 -4.28 -10.01 17.93
C LEU A 61 -3.42 -8.92 17.31
N SER A 62 -2.10 -9.05 17.47
CA SER A 62 -1.16 -8.33 16.61
C SER A 62 -1.26 -8.83 15.16
N VAL A 63 -0.73 -8.05 14.22
CA VAL A 63 -0.67 -8.45 12.80
C VAL A 63 0.17 -9.73 12.64
N ASP A 64 1.25 -9.86 13.41
CA ASP A 64 2.11 -11.04 13.38
C ASP A 64 1.32 -12.30 13.77
N GLU A 65 0.64 -12.27 14.91
CA GLU A 65 -0.17 -13.39 15.40
C GLU A 65 -1.34 -13.72 14.46
N LEU A 66 -1.99 -12.69 13.89
CA LEU A 66 -3.08 -12.88 12.94
C LEU A 66 -2.60 -13.58 11.67
N LEU A 67 -1.42 -13.24 11.16
CA LEU A 67 -0.84 -13.82 9.95
C LEU A 67 0.00 -15.08 10.24
N GLY A 68 0.00 -15.59 11.47
CA GLY A 68 0.72 -16.80 11.86
C GLY A 68 2.24 -16.65 11.93
N VAL A 69 2.74 -15.42 12.05
CA VAL A 69 4.18 -15.13 12.23
C VAL A 69 4.54 -15.21 13.70
N SER A 70 5.61 -15.97 13.99
CA SER A 70 6.09 -16.12 15.37
C SER A 70 6.59 -14.79 15.94
N PRO A 71 6.23 -14.44 17.19
CA PRO A 71 6.64 -13.19 17.81
C PRO A 71 8.17 -13.04 17.83
N GLY A 72 8.67 -11.86 17.45
CA GLY A 72 10.10 -11.55 17.47
C GLY A 72 10.92 -12.13 16.30
N CYS A 73 10.30 -12.87 15.38
CA CYS A 73 10.96 -13.25 14.14
C CYS A 73 11.19 -12.01 13.26
N PRO A 74 12.41 -11.80 12.73
CA PRO A 74 12.65 -10.72 11.80
C PRO A 74 11.82 -10.92 10.54
N LEU A 75 11.24 -9.83 10.01
CA LEU A 75 10.49 -9.88 8.77
C LEU A 75 11.36 -10.43 7.64
N PRO A 76 10.85 -11.38 6.83
CA PRO A 76 11.53 -11.82 5.62
C PRO A 76 11.87 -10.65 4.71
N GLU A 77 12.97 -10.77 3.96
CA GLU A 77 13.42 -9.68 3.07
C GLU A 77 12.34 -9.28 2.05
N SER A 78 11.61 -10.25 1.50
CA SER A 78 10.50 -9.98 0.59
C SER A 78 9.39 -9.15 1.24
N GLU A 79 9.07 -9.37 2.51
CA GLU A 79 8.10 -8.55 3.25
C GLU A 79 8.64 -7.14 3.48
N ARG A 80 9.89 -6.99 3.92
CA ARG A 80 10.52 -5.67 4.11
C ARG A 80 10.51 -4.85 2.83
N THR A 81 10.95 -5.45 1.73
CA THR A 81 10.99 -4.83 0.41
C THR A 81 9.59 -4.48 -0.10
N ARG A 82 8.60 -5.36 0.14
CA ARG A 82 7.20 -5.10 -0.20
C ARG A 82 6.63 -3.92 0.58
N ILE A 83 6.89 -3.84 1.89
CA ILE A 83 6.44 -2.76 2.76
C ILE A 83 7.05 -1.43 2.32
N ALA A 84 8.38 -1.36 2.18
CA ALA A 84 9.06 -0.13 1.74
C ALA A 84 8.61 0.31 0.35
N PHE A 85 8.36 -0.62 -0.56
CA PHE A 85 7.82 -0.26 -1.87
C PHE A 85 6.40 0.27 -1.77
N TYR A 86 5.55 -0.34 -0.94
CA TYR A 86 4.19 0.13 -0.73
C TYR A 86 4.15 1.51 -0.04
N GLU A 87 5.08 1.81 0.86
CA GLU A 87 5.28 3.14 1.45
C GLU A 87 5.49 4.23 0.40
N ILE A 88 6.36 3.98 -0.58
CA ILE A 88 6.60 4.90 -1.71
C ILE A 88 5.30 5.14 -2.47
N LEU A 89 4.54 4.09 -2.75
CA LEU A 89 3.30 4.18 -3.52
C LEU A 89 2.21 4.95 -2.79
N VAL A 90 1.98 4.63 -1.51
CA VAL A 90 1.03 5.39 -0.66
C VAL A 90 1.48 6.84 -0.56
N GLY A 91 2.77 7.09 -0.35
CA GLY A 91 3.32 8.43 -0.30
C GLY A 91 3.14 9.21 -1.60
N GLY A 92 3.23 8.53 -2.75
CA GLY A 92 2.95 9.11 -4.07
C GLY A 92 1.47 9.45 -4.25
N GLU A 93 0.57 8.53 -3.90
CA GLU A 93 -0.88 8.76 -3.92
C GLU A 93 -1.29 9.90 -2.96
N MET A 94 -0.58 10.07 -1.85
CA MET A 94 -0.81 11.18 -0.93
C MET A 94 -0.41 12.55 -1.51
N GLN A 95 0.44 12.63 -2.53
CA GLN A 95 0.74 13.90 -3.21
C GLN A 95 -0.39 14.34 -4.14
N GLU A 96 -1.35 13.46 -4.45
CA GLU A 96 -2.48 13.83 -5.29
C GLU A 96 -3.34 14.92 -4.65
N PHE A 97 -3.80 15.86 -5.48
CA PHE A 97 -4.67 16.95 -5.04
C PHE A 97 -5.93 16.44 -4.35
N ILE A 98 -6.51 15.33 -4.83
CA ILE A 98 -7.71 14.71 -4.25
C ILE A 98 -7.49 14.41 -2.76
N TYR A 99 -6.37 13.78 -2.41
CA TYR A 99 -6.04 13.48 -1.02
C TYR A 99 -5.89 14.76 -0.20
N GLY A 100 -5.10 15.73 -0.67
CA GLY A 100 -4.88 16.99 0.04
C GLY A 100 -6.17 17.81 0.25
N ALA A 101 -7.01 17.86 -0.76
CA ALA A 101 -8.27 18.60 -0.74
C ALA A 101 -9.31 17.93 0.17
N HIS A 102 -9.44 16.60 0.11
CA HIS A 102 -10.55 15.88 0.75
C HIS A 102 -10.21 15.22 2.10
N SER A 103 -8.95 14.86 2.36
CA SER A 103 -8.58 14.15 3.60
C SER A 103 -8.98 14.91 4.87
N ARG A 104 -8.91 16.25 4.86
CA ARG A 104 -9.35 17.09 5.99
C ARG A 104 -10.83 16.93 6.30
N TRP A 105 -11.64 16.70 5.27
CA TRP A 105 -13.09 16.56 5.38
C TRP A 105 -13.53 15.23 6.00
N LEU A 106 -12.67 14.21 5.98
CA LEU A 106 -12.99 12.91 6.60
C LEU A 106 -13.34 13.03 8.09
N SER A 107 -12.69 13.95 8.80
CA SER A 107 -13.01 14.22 10.20
C SER A 107 -14.42 14.78 10.42
N PHE A 108 -15.08 15.24 9.36
CA PHE A 108 -16.46 15.73 9.36
C PHE A 108 -17.47 14.66 8.89
N CYS A 109 -16.98 13.57 8.27
CA CYS A 109 -17.83 12.52 7.71
C CYS A 109 -18.39 11.63 8.83
N ARG A 110 -19.58 11.97 9.33
CA ARG A 110 -20.25 11.19 10.38
C ARG A 110 -20.72 9.80 9.95
N ARG A 111 -20.78 9.53 8.65
CA ARG A 111 -21.18 8.25 8.11
C ARG A 111 -20.36 7.95 6.86
N ARG A 112 -20.21 6.67 6.53
CA ARG A 112 -19.44 6.22 5.36
C ARG A 112 -20.01 6.75 4.04
N GLU A 113 -21.33 6.93 3.94
CA GLU A 113 -21.99 7.44 2.72
C GLU A 113 -21.69 8.93 2.48
N ARG A 114 -21.09 9.61 3.47
CA ARG A 114 -20.64 10.99 3.37
C ARG A 114 -19.15 11.12 3.03
N ILE A 115 -18.42 10.00 2.88
CA ILE A 115 -17.05 10.04 2.36
C ILE A 115 -17.13 10.52 0.91
N PRO A 116 -16.36 11.55 0.50
CA PRO A 116 -16.28 11.99 -0.89
C PRO A 116 -15.93 10.82 -1.81
N VAL A 117 -16.62 10.69 -2.95
CA VAL A 117 -16.45 9.55 -3.87
C VAL A 117 -15.00 9.46 -4.35
N GLU A 118 -14.40 10.59 -4.68
CA GLU A 118 -13.02 10.72 -5.14
C GLU A 118 -12.03 10.19 -4.10
N LEU A 119 -12.35 10.37 -2.82
CA LEU A 119 -11.51 9.93 -1.71
C LEU A 119 -11.75 8.45 -1.37
N ALA A 120 -12.97 7.93 -1.56
CA ALA A 120 -13.22 6.50 -1.52
C ALA A 120 -12.50 5.77 -2.66
N GLU A 121 -12.50 6.34 -3.87
CA GLU A 121 -11.72 5.84 -5.01
C GLU A 121 -10.22 5.86 -4.73
N TRP A 122 -9.71 6.95 -4.16
CA TRP A 122 -8.33 7.02 -3.68
C TRP A 122 -8.03 5.89 -2.66
N GLY A 123 -8.90 5.73 -1.67
CA GLY A 123 -8.77 4.68 -0.66
C GLY A 123 -8.77 3.28 -1.25
N HIS A 124 -9.56 3.08 -2.30
CA HIS A 124 -9.61 1.82 -3.03
C HIS A 124 -8.31 1.56 -3.79
N ARG A 125 -7.78 2.57 -4.50
CA ARG A 125 -6.49 2.46 -5.21
C ARG A 125 -5.36 2.07 -4.26
N VAL A 126 -5.22 2.76 -3.13
CA VAL A 126 -4.15 2.44 -2.17
C VAL A 126 -4.29 1.03 -1.62
N LEU A 127 -5.50 0.57 -1.31
CA LEU A 127 -5.72 -0.81 -0.86
C LEU A 127 -5.40 -1.83 -1.95
N GLN A 128 -5.79 -1.58 -3.20
CA GLN A 128 -5.46 -2.47 -4.32
C GLN A 128 -3.95 -2.58 -4.55
N LEU A 129 -3.21 -1.48 -4.42
CA LEU A 129 -1.75 -1.49 -4.50
C LEU A 129 -1.18 -2.42 -3.41
N GLY A 130 -1.61 -2.29 -2.15
CA GLY A 130 -1.08 -3.10 -1.06
C GLY A 130 -1.53 -4.57 -1.06
N LEU A 131 -2.75 -4.85 -1.53
CA LEU A 131 -3.38 -6.18 -1.49
C LEU A 131 -3.18 -6.99 -2.78
N GLY A 132 -2.82 -6.34 -3.88
CA GLY A 132 -2.56 -6.96 -5.18
C GLY A 132 -1.10 -7.39 -5.37
N PRO A 133 -0.77 -8.05 -6.48
CA PRO A 133 0.63 -8.22 -6.89
C PRO A 133 1.24 -6.83 -7.10
N LEU A 134 2.35 -6.53 -6.40
CA LEU A 134 3.03 -5.24 -6.49
C LEU A 134 3.89 -5.20 -7.77
N GLU A 135 3.24 -5.26 -8.93
CA GLU A 135 3.87 -5.18 -10.25
C GLU A 135 3.49 -3.86 -10.95
N LEU A 136 4.49 -3.03 -11.24
CA LEU A 136 4.34 -1.78 -11.99
C LEU A 136 4.88 -1.93 -13.41
N ASN A 137 4.11 -2.55 -14.31
CA ASN A 137 4.55 -2.80 -15.68
C ASN A 137 4.16 -1.67 -16.67
N LYS A 138 4.91 -1.54 -17.78
CA LYS A 138 4.61 -0.63 -18.91
C LYS A 138 3.24 -0.91 -19.55
N ALA A 139 2.77 -2.16 -19.55
CA ALA A 139 1.46 -2.52 -20.08
C ALA A 139 0.30 -2.00 -19.20
N LEU A 140 0.50 -1.97 -17.88
CA LEU A 140 -0.43 -1.31 -16.95
C LEU A 140 -0.55 0.19 -17.26
N ARG A 141 0.44 0.85 -17.88
CA ARG A 141 0.34 2.29 -18.25
C ARG A 141 -0.80 2.65 -19.20
N ARG A 142 -1.25 1.73 -20.06
CA ARG A 142 -2.36 2.00 -21.00
C ARG A 142 -3.73 1.61 -20.44
N HIS A 143 -3.76 0.88 -19.33
CA HIS A 143 -4.97 0.28 -18.78
C HIS A 143 -5.19 0.64 -17.31
N TRP A 144 -4.25 1.29 -16.65
CA TRP A 144 -4.44 1.77 -15.28
C TRP A 144 -5.53 2.85 -15.22
N PRO A 145 -5.72 3.71 -16.24
CA PRO A 145 -6.94 4.51 -16.31
C PRO A 145 -8.13 3.85 -17.01
N ASP A 146 -7.94 2.80 -17.82
CA ASP A 146 -9.02 2.29 -18.69
C ASP A 146 -9.63 0.95 -18.21
N ARG A 147 -8.88 0.14 -17.47
CA ARG A 147 -9.36 -1.02 -16.72
C ARG A 147 -9.73 -0.67 -15.27
N ILE A 148 -9.21 0.44 -14.74
CA ILE A 148 -9.69 1.09 -13.49
C ILE A 148 -10.45 2.38 -13.82
N ARG A 149 -10.87 2.56 -15.08
CA ARG A 149 -12.15 3.22 -15.32
C ARG A 149 -13.21 2.22 -14.87
N PHE A 150 -13.34 2.05 -13.55
CA PHE A 150 -14.66 1.80 -13.02
C PHE A 150 -15.50 2.91 -13.62
N HIS A 151 -16.45 2.57 -14.48
CA HIS A 151 -17.62 3.41 -14.58
C HIS A 151 -18.19 3.38 -13.17
N PRO A 152 -17.99 4.43 -12.35
CA PRO A 152 -18.60 4.44 -11.06
C PRO A 152 -20.07 4.62 -11.42
N SER A 153 -20.84 3.54 -11.41
CA SER A 153 -22.14 3.72 -10.80
C SER A 153 -21.78 4.20 -9.40
N GLY A 154 -21.91 5.50 -9.12
CA GLY A 154 -21.59 6.10 -7.82
C GLY A 154 -22.25 5.37 -6.64
N ASP A 155 -23.19 4.48 -6.94
CA ASP A 155 -23.86 3.54 -6.06
C ASP A 155 -22.93 2.47 -5.44
N LEU A 156 -21.82 2.05 -6.07
CA LEU A 156 -20.98 0.95 -5.58
C LEU A 156 -20.25 1.28 -4.26
N TYR A 157 -19.78 2.51 -4.11
CA TYR A 157 -18.92 2.89 -2.97
C TYR A 157 -19.69 3.59 -1.84
N THR A 158 -20.78 4.30 -2.17
CA THR A 158 -21.46 5.21 -1.23
C THR A 158 -22.91 4.85 -0.93
N LYS A 159 -23.56 3.98 -1.73
CA LYS A 159 -24.97 3.61 -1.51
C LYS A 159 -25.20 2.13 -1.26
N SER A 160 -24.28 1.26 -1.67
CA SER A 160 -24.37 -0.16 -1.35
C SER A 160 -23.90 -0.41 0.08
N ASP A 161 -24.78 -0.95 0.93
CA ASP A 161 -24.42 -1.47 2.27
C ASP A 161 -23.47 -2.66 2.22
N LYS A 162 -23.26 -3.25 1.04
CA LYS A 162 -22.42 -4.44 0.87
C LYS A 162 -20.93 -4.12 0.89
N PRO A 163 -20.09 -5.07 1.36
CA PRO A 163 -18.65 -4.92 1.32
C PRO A 163 -18.14 -5.11 -0.11
N LEU A 164 -16.99 -4.50 -0.39
CA LEU A 164 -16.30 -4.61 -1.66
C LEU A 164 -15.40 -5.84 -1.65
N TRP A 165 -15.69 -6.82 -2.50
CA TRP A 165 -14.87 -8.02 -2.62
C TRP A 165 -13.69 -7.78 -3.56
N LEU A 166 -12.47 -7.72 -2.99
CA LEU A 166 -11.22 -7.60 -3.76
C LEU A 166 -10.71 -8.96 -4.24
N ALA A 167 -10.96 -10.01 -3.47
CA ALA A 167 -10.75 -11.39 -3.88
C ALA A 167 -12.01 -12.18 -3.52
N PRO A 168 -12.72 -12.76 -4.51
CA PRO A 168 -13.94 -13.53 -4.26
C PRO A 168 -13.73 -14.57 -3.15
N ASP A 169 -14.67 -14.58 -2.20
CA ASP A 169 -14.73 -15.50 -1.06
C ASP A 169 -13.52 -15.47 -0.11
N THR A 170 -12.53 -14.60 -0.34
CA THR A 170 -11.26 -14.59 0.41
C THR A 170 -10.99 -13.26 1.08
N LEU A 171 -11.29 -12.14 0.41
CA LEU A 171 -10.96 -10.80 0.91
C LEU A 171 -12.03 -9.78 0.52
N CYS A 172 -12.64 -9.18 1.54
CA CYS A 172 -13.55 -8.05 1.38
C CYS A 172 -13.05 -6.79 2.09
N VAL A 173 -13.56 -5.64 1.67
CA VAL A 173 -13.20 -4.32 2.20
C VAL A 173 -14.46 -3.55 2.53
N ARG A 174 -14.46 -2.87 3.67
CA ARG A 174 -15.53 -1.97 4.11
C ARG A 174 -14.94 -0.61 4.47
N PHE A 175 -15.43 0.44 3.82
CA PHE A 175 -15.07 1.80 4.22
C PHE A 175 -15.79 2.19 5.51
N ALA A 176 -15.09 2.92 6.36
CA ALA A 176 -15.53 3.34 7.68
C ALA A 176 -15.09 4.77 7.99
N THR A 177 -15.59 5.32 9.09
CA THR A 177 -15.07 6.57 9.65
C THR A 177 -14.79 6.38 11.15
N HIS A 178 -13.90 7.19 11.71
CA HIS A 178 -13.63 7.23 13.15
C HIS A 178 -13.23 5.88 13.78
N LEU A 179 -12.39 5.07 13.12
CA LEU A 179 -11.94 3.78 13.65
C LEU A 179 -11.06 3.91 14.91
N GLU A 180 -10.55 5.11 15.19
CA GLU A 180 -9.86 5.44 16.44
C GLU A 180 -10.81 5.50 17.66
N ASP A 181 -12.12 5.59 17.45
CA ASP A 181 -13.12 5.52 18.50
C ASP A 181 -13.58 4.07 18.72
N GLU A 182 -13.47 3.60 19.96
CA GLU A 182 -13.72 2.19 20.32
C GLU A 182 -15.17 1.75 19.99
N ARG A 183 -16.16 2.64 20.17
CA ARG A 183 -17.56 2.29 19.86
C ARG A 183 -17.79 2.17 18.37
N ASN A 184 -17.24 3.11 17.58
CA ASN A 184 -17.33 3.08 16.12
C ASN A 184 -16.57 1.87 15.55
N LEU A 185 -15.40 1.54 16.09
CA LEU A 185 -14.66 0.32 15.73
C LEU A 185 -15.54 -0.93 15.93
N LYS A 186 -16.13 -1.11 17.11
CA LYS A 186 -17.01 -2.27 17.42
C LYS A 186 -18.21 -2.35 16.48
N ALA A 187 -18.82 -1.21 16.16
CA ALA A 187 -19.93 -1.14 15.22
C ALA A 187 -19.52 -1.59 13.81
N HIS A 188 -18.38 -1.11 13.32
CA HIS A 188 -17.89 -1.47 11.99
C HIS A 188 -17.44 -2.93 11.91
N VAL A 189 -16.83 -3.48 12.97
CA VAL A 189 -16.50 -4.91 13.04
C VAL A 189 -17.78 -5.76 13.01
N SER A 190 -18.80 -5.41 13.80
CA SER A 190 -20.07 -6.14 13.80
C SER A 190 -20.72 -6.15 12.42
N ALA A 191 -20.83 -4.97 11.78
CA ALA A 191 -21.40 -4.85 10.45
C ALA A 191 -20.61 -5.64 9.39
N LEU A 192 -19.28 -5.64 9.47
CA LEU A 192 -18.45 -6.42 8.56
C LEU A 192 -18.66 -7.93 8.78
N LEU A 193 -18.74 -8.38 10.04
CA LEU A 193 -19.01 -9.78 10.33
C LEU A 193 -20.37 -10.21 9.77
N ASP A 194 -21.42 -9.43 9.91
CA ASP A 194 -22.74 -9.77 9.31
C ASP A 194 -22.67 -9.99 7.79
N GLU A 195 -21.69 -9.38 7.11
CA GLU A 195 -21.50 -9.45 5.67
C GLU A 195 -20.51 -10.55 5.23
N MET A 196 -19.63 -11.00 6.13
CA MET A 196 -18.62 -12.03 5.84
C MET A 196 -19.21 -13.44 5.99
N PRO A 197 -19.13 -14.32 4.99
CA PRO A 197 -19.55 -15.70 5.15
C PRO A 197 -18.62 -16.43 6.14
N ALA A 198 -19.22 -17.19 7.07
CA ALA A 198 -18.48 -18.14 7.88
C ALA A 198 -18.14 -19.36 7.02
N GLN A 199 -16.86 -19.73 6.96
CA GLN A 199 -16.38 -20.81 6.10
C GLN A 199 -15.67 -21.90 6.90
N LYS A 200 -15.95 -23.17 6.54
CA LYS A 200 -15.38 -24.35 7.21
C LYS A 200 -13.94 -24.63 6.80
N SER A 201 -13.63 -24.41 5.52
CA SER A 201 -12.42 -24.93 4.88
C SER A 201 -11.27 -23.93 4.82
N HIS A 202 -11.56 -22.63 4.95
CA HIS A 202 -10.57 -21.57 4.87
C HIS A 202 -11.06 -20.31 5.58
N SER A 203 -10.10 -19.48 5.96
CA SER A 203 -10.37 -18.17 6.54
C SER A 203 -10.80 -17.16 5.47
N VAL A 204 -11.79 -16.33 5.80
CA VAL A 204 -12.18 -15.15 5.03
C VAL A 204 -11.61 -13.93 5.73
N PHE A 205 -10.95 -13.06 4.98
CA PHE A 205 -10.39 -11.81 5.48
C PHE A 205 -11.28 -10.63 5.12
N GLY A 206 -11.37 -9.67 6.02
CA GLY A 206 -12.05 -8.41 5.84
C GLY A 206 -11.15 -7.26 6.28
N VAL A 207 -11.14 -6.16 5.52
CA VAL A 207 -10.42 -4.94 5.89
C VAL A 207 -11.43 -3.82 6.11
N ILE A 208 -11.46 -3.28 7.32
CA ILE A 208 -12.20 -2.05 7.61
C ILE A 208 -11.24 -0.89 7.42
N PHE A 209 -11.57 0.05 6.54
CA PHE A 209 -10.65 1.10 6.12
C PHE A 209 -11.27 2.49 6.27
N SER A 210 -10.65 3.34 7.09
CA SER A 210 -11.09 4.74 7.29
C SER A 210 -10.17 5.77 6.64
N ILE A 211 -9.28 5.32 5.75
CA ILE A 211 -8.16 6.08 5.19
C ILE A 211 -7.10 6.40 6.24
N PHE A 212 -7.46 6.91 7.42
CA PHE A 212 -6.51 7.15 8.49
C PHE A 212 -6.08 5.88 9.22
N HIS A 213 -6.98 4.91 9.33
CA HIS A 213 -6.73 3.65 10.01
C HIS A 213 -7.25 2.47 9.20
N CYS A 214 -6.69 1.30 9.46
CA CYS A 214 -7.20 0.03 8.96
C CYS A 214 -7.33 -1.00 10.09
N VAL A 215 -8.26 -1.93 9.94
CA VAL A 215 -8.45 -3.08 10.83
C VAL A 215 -8.58 -4.31 9.95
N ILE A 216 -7.85 -5.37 10.27
CA ILE A 216 -7.97 -6.65 9.59
C ILE A 216 -8.81 -7.57 10.48
N VAL A 217 -9.81 -8.20 9.87
CA VAL A 217 -10.68 -9.19 10.49
C VAL A 217 -10.48 -10.51 9.75
N GLU A 218 -10.17 -11.57 10.47
CA GLU A 218 -10.18 -12.94 9.98
C GLU A 218 -11.39 -13.66 10.56
N ARG A 219 -12.19 -14.30 9.69
CA ARG A 219 -13.34 -15.09 10.08
C ARG A 219 -13.23 -16.52 9.58
N THR A 220 -13.43 -17.46 10.49
CA THR A 220 -13.64 -18.89 10.18
C THR A 220 -15.04 -19.31 10.65
N GLU A 221 -15.40 -20.59 10.50
CA GLU A 221 -16.64 -21.13 11.08
C GLU A 221 -16.71 -20.95 12.61
N ASN A 222 -15.57 -21.08 13.30
CA ASN A 222 -15.54 -21.23 14.75
C ASN A 222 -14.81 -20.09 15.48
N SER A 223 -14.16 -19.18 14.76
CA SER A 223 -13.35 -18.12 15.35
C SER A 223 -13.44 -16.81 14.58
N VAL A 224 -13.35 -15.71 15.32
CA VAL A 224 -13.14 -14.38 14.77
C VAL A 224 -11.88 -13.81 15.38
N LYS A 225 -10.95 -13.36 14.54
CA LYS A 225 -9.74 -12.67 14.99
C LYS A 225 -9.69 -11.29 14.36
N THR A 226 -9.20 -10.32 15.10
CA THR A 226 -9.15 -8.92 14.67
C THR A 226 -7.85 -8.26 15.08
N THR A 227 -7.37 -7.28 14.32
CA THR A 227 -6.32 -6.37 14.79
C THR A 227 -6.92 -5.20 15.56
N PRO A 228 -6.12 -4.45 16.36
CA PRO A 228 -6.49 -3.10 16.73
C PRO A 228 -6.63 -2.19 15.50
N ALA A 229 -7.12 -0.97 15.70
CA ALA A 229 -7.12 0.06 14.66
C ALA A 229 -5.69 0.54 14.41
N LEU A 230 -5.10 0.06 13.31
CA LEU A 230 -3.73 0.38 12.92
C LEU A 230 -3.73 1.68 12.14
N ARG A 231 -2.81 2.59 12.47
CA ARG A 231 -2.64 3.82 11.70
C ARG A 231 -2.17 3.45 10.29
N PHE A 232 -2.91 3.86 9.27
CA PHE A 232 -2.56 3.61 7.87
C PHE A 232 -1.86 4.83 7.25
N VAL A 233 -2.49 6.00 7.29
CA VAL A 233 -1.90 7.22 6.72
C VAL A 233 -0.74 7.73 7.60
N PRO A 234 0.45 7.98 7.01
CA PRO A 234 1.56 8.61 7.69
C PRO A 234 1.24 10.03 8.15
N SER A 235 2.06 10.60 9.01
CA SER A 235 1.92 12.03 9.33
C SER A 235 2.22 12.86 8.09
N SER A 236 1.46 13.93 7.86
CA SER A 236 1.75 14.94 6.84
C SER A 236 3.17 15.52 6.93
N TYR A 237 3.85 15.37 8.06
CA TYR A 237 5.23 15.82 8.31
C TYR A 237 6.17 14.68 8.73
N ALA A 238 5.82 13.42 8.44
CA ALA A 238 6.73 12.32 8.72
C ALA A 238 7.92 12.37 7.75
N ASN A 239 9.13 12.13 8.26
CA ASN A 239 10.32 11.91 7.42
C ASN A 239 10.38 10.48 6.89
N GLN A 240 9.67 9.56 7.55
CA GLN A 240 9.53 8.17 7.15
C GLN A 240 8.03 7.85 7.01
N PRO A 241 7.56 7.43 5.83
CA PRO A 241 6.17 7.11 5.59
C PRO A 241 5.72 5.79 6.23
N TYR A 242 6.58 5.05 6.92
CA TYR A 242 6.18 3.80 7.60
C TYR A 242 5.02 4.02 8.58
N THR A 243 4.04 3.12 8.50
CA THR A 243 2.98 2.96 9.51
C THR A 243 2.64 1.48 9.69
N GLU A 244 2.11 1.14 10.86
CA GLU A 244 1.66 -0.24 11.15
C GLU A 244 0.57 -0.70 10.17
N GLY A 245 -0.31 0.20 9.73
CA GLY A 245 -1.37 -0.11 8.78
C GLY A 245 -0.84 -0.34 7.36
N ILE A 246 0.15 0.43 6.90
CA ILE A 246 0.82 0.17 5.62
C ILE A 246 1.48 -1.22 5.65
N ALA A 247 2.21 -1.52 6.73
CA ALA A 247 2.83 -2.82 6.91
C ALA A 247 1.80 -3.95 6.93
N ALA A 248 0.69 -3.78 7.66
CA ALA A 248 -0.37 -4.78 7.77
C ALA A 248 -1.04 -5.08 6.44
N ILE A 249 -1.37 -4.05 5.65
CA ILE A 249 -2.01 -4.22 4.33
C ILE A 249 -1.03 -4.88 3.34
N ALA A 250 0.24 -4.46 3.31
CA ALA A 250 1.24 -5.09 2.45
C ALA A 250 1.41 -6.59 2.76
N ARG A 251 1.49 -6.93 4.04
CA ARG A 251 1.65 -8.32 4.50
C ARG A 251 0.40 -9.16 4.28
N LEU A 252 -0.78 -8.59 4.52
CA LEU A 252 -2.04 -9.25 4.18
C LEU A 252 -2.12 -9.53 2.67
N GLY A 253 -1.74 -8.57 1.82
CA GLY A 253 -1.68 -8.79 0.37
C GLY A 253 -0.79 -9.96 -0.02
N LEU A 254 0.39 -10.05 0.59
CA LEU A 254 1.30 -11.17 0.38
C LEU A 254 0.70 -12.51 0.85
N TYR A 255 0.07 -12.52 2.02
CA TYR A 255 -0.59 -13.71 2.56
C TYR A 255 -1.74 -14.19 1.68
N ILE A 256 -2.59 -13.27 1.21
CA ILE A 256 -3.71 -13.57 0.31
C ILE A 256 -3.20 -14.11 -1.04
N ASP A 257 -2.09 -13.58 -1.56
CA ASP A 257 -1.47 -14.12 -2.77
C ASP A 257 -0.98 -15.55 -2.55
N GLN A 258 -0.35 -15.85 -1.40
CA GLN A 258 0.04 -17.22 -1.06
C GLN A 258 -1.15 -18.17 -1.00
N LEU A 259 -2.26 -17.79 -0.35
CA LEU A 259 -3.48 -18.60 -0.32
C LEU A 259 -4.05 -18.88 -1.71
N LYS A 260 -4.03 -17.88 -2.61
CA LYS A 260 -4.44 -18.06 -4.00
C LYS A 260 -3.56 -19.08 -4.70
N VAL A 261 -2.24 -18.99 -4.50
CA VAL A 261 -1.28 -19.93 -5.07
C VAL A 261 -1.52 -21.35 -4.56
N GLU A 262 -1.68 -21.54 -3.25
CA GLU A 262 -1.98 -22.86 -2.67
C GLU A 262 -3.27 -23.46 -3.21
N LYS A 263 -4.32 -22.65 -3.34
CA LYS A 263 -5.59 -23.06 -3.95
C LYS A 263 -5.40 -23.45 -5.41
N LEU A 264 -4.62 -22.68 -6.18
CA LEU A 264 -4.28 -23.01 -7.57
C LEU A 264 -3.49 -24.32 -7.65
N VAL A 265 -2.48 -24.54 -6.80
CA VAL A 265 -1.73 -25.81 -6.73
C VAL A 265 -2.68 -26.99 -6.49
N ALA A 266 -3.56 -26.86 -5.50
CA ALA A 266 -4.49 -27.92 -5.11
C ALA A 266 -5.51 -28.26 -6.21
N GLN A 267 -5.90 -27.27 -7.03
CA GLN A 267 -6.91 -27.43 -8.09
C GLN A 267 -6.31 -27.72 -9.46
N SER A 268 -5.04 -27.36 -9.68
CA SER A 268 -4.36 -27.48 -10.96
C SER A 268 -4.13 -28.95 -11.33
N LYS A 269 -4.48 -29.30 -12.57
CA LYS A 269 -3.90 -30.46 -13.23
C LYS A 269 -2.58 -30.00 -13.85
N PRO A 270 -1.45 -30.68 -13.60
CA PRO A 270 -0.20 -30.29 -14.21
C PRO A 270 -0.36 -30.32 -15.74
N VAL A 271 0.08 -29.25 -16.40
CA VAL A 271 0.10 -29.17 -17.87
C VAL A 271 1.22 -30.07 -18.41
N LEU A 272 2.32 -30.19 -17.67
CA LEU A 272 3.41 -31.09 -18.01
C LEU A 272 3.08 -32.54 -17.64
N GLU A 273 3.22 -33.43 -18.62
CA GLU A 273 3.04 -34.87 -18.46
C GLU A 273 3.95 -35.45 -17.36
N PRO A 274 3.47 -36.46 -16.60
CA PRO A 274 4.32 -37.23 -15.69
C PRO A 274 5.51 -37.81 -16.46
N GLY A 275 6.73 -37.41 -16.09
CA GLY A 275 7.97 -37.82 -16.77
C GLY A 275 8.57 -36.76 -17.71
N HIS A 276 7.98 -35.57 -17.81
CA HIS A 276 8.64 -34.43 -18.46
C HIS A 276 10.02 -34.17 -17.83
N PHE A 277 11.04 -33.91 -18.66
CA PHE A 277 12.43 -33.77 -18.20
C PHE A 277 12.63 -32.67 -17.15
N LEU A 278 11.76 -31.65 -17.10
CA LEU A 278 11.82 -30.63 -16.04
C LEU A 278 11.62 -31.22 -14.63
N TYR A 279 10.90 -32.34 -14.49
CA TYR A 279 10.79 -33.03 -13.20
C TYR A 279 12.09 -33.73 -12.77
N SER A 280 13.07 -33.90 -13.67
CA SER A 280 14.40 -34.42 -13.33
C SER A 280 15.41 -33.31 -13.00
N PHE A 281 15.02 -32.04 -13.11
CA PHE A 281 15.92 -30.94 -12.75
C PHE A 281 16.11 -30.87 -11.23
N PRO A 282 17.36 -30.71 -10.75
CA PRO A 282 17.61 -30.34 -9.36
C PRO A 282 16.87 -29.06 -8.98
N SER A 283 16.46 -28.96 -7.72
CA SER A 283 15.70 -27.81 -7.20
C SER A 283 16.45 -26.49 -7.38
N GLU A 284 17.78 -26.55 -7.39
CA GLU A 284 18.70 -25.43 -7.58
C GLU A 284 18.60 -24.88 -9.01
N LEU A 285 18.54 -25.75 -10.03
CA LEU A 285 18.37 -25.32 -11.42
C LEU A 285 16.98 -24.72 -11.65
N VAL A 286 15.96 -25.31 -11.02
CA VAL A 286 14.61 -24.77 -11.03
C VAL A 286 14.55 -23.37 -10.42
N GLN A 287 15.20 -23.17 -9.28
CA GLN A 287 15.31 -21.86 -8.64
C GLN A 287 16.10 -20.88 -9.50
N GLN A 288 17.19 -21.30 -10.15
CA GLN A 288 17.96 -20.45 -11.05
C GLN A 288 17.11 -20.03 -12.26
N ILE A 289 16.35 -20.93 -12.86
CA ILE A 289 15.44 -20.57 -13.97
C ILE A 289 14.45 -19.52 -13.47
N ALA A 290 13.73 -19.81 -12.37
CA ALA A 290 12.75 -18.90 -11.80
C ALA A 290 13.33 -17.55 -11.37
N TYR A 291 14.59 -17.51 -10.94
CA TYR A 291 15.30 -16.29 -10.60
C TYR A 291 15.32 -15.29 -11.78
N HIS A 292 15.40 -15.80 -13.01
CA HIS A 292 15.45 -15.02 -14.25
C HIS A 292 14.10 -14.86 -14.96
N LEU A 293 12.98 -15.22 -14.32
CA LEU A 293 11.65 -15.06 -14.90
C LEU A 293 10.95 -13.80 -14.36
N GLY A 294 10.28 -13.07 -15.27
CA GLY A 294 9.36 -11.99 -14.90
C GLY A 294 8.11 -12.55 -14.21
N LEU A 295 7.29 -11.69 -13.60
CA LEU A 295 6.12 -12.17 -12.84
C LEU A 295 5.13 -12.98 -13.69
N SER A 296 4.81 -12.52 -14.91
CA SER A 296 3.92 -13.25 -15.82
C SER A 296 4.49 -14.60 -16.26
N ASP A 297 5.80 -14.67 -16.52
CA ASP A 297 6.47 -15.92 -16.87
C ASP A 297 6.53 -16.86 -15.67
N LEU A 298 6.79 -16.34 -14.45
CA LEU A 298 6.70 -17.10 -13.21
C LEU A 298 5.31 -17.70 -12.99
N ASP A 299 4.25 -16.91 -13.22
CA ASP A 299 2.88 -17.39 -13.11
C ASP A 299 2.60 -18.50 -14.13
N ALA A 300 2.98 -18.31 -15.39
CA ALA A 300 2.82 -19.33 -16.43
C ALA A 300 3.61 -20.61 -16.12
N PHE A 301 4.84 -20.45 -15.64
CA PHE A 301 5.73 -21.55 -15.28
C PHE A 301 5.19 -22.33 -14.07
N PHE A 302 4.67 -21.59 -13.08
CA PHE A 302 4.01 -22.18 -11.92
C PHE A 302 2.73 -22.92 -12.29
N MET A 303 1.91 -22.37 -13.19
CA MET A 303 0.70 -23.05 -13.69
C MET A 303 1.04 -24.31 -14.49
N ALA A 304 2.18 -24.35 -15.18
CA ALA A 304 2.58 -25.51 -15.97
C ALA A 304 2.99 -26.71 -15.09
N ALA A 305 3.74 -26.49 -14.00
CA ALA A 305 4.16 -27.53 -13.07
C ALA A 305 4.24 -27.06 -11.60
N PRO A 306 3.09 -26.87 -10.92
CA PRO A 306 3.05 -26.22 -9.62
C PRO A 306 3.86 -26.94 -8.53
N ARG A 307 3.94 -28.27 -8.57
CA ARG A 307 4.73 -29.06 -7.60
C ARG A 307 6.23 -28.86 -7.73
N LEU A 308 6.72 -28.71 -8.96
CA LEU A 308 8.14 -28.50 -9.24
C LEU A 308 8.58 -27.10 -8.79
N PHE A 309 7.69 -26.12 -8.95
CA PHE A 309 7.98 -24.71 -8.70
C PHE A 309 7.51 -24.18 -7.36
N ALA A 310 6.96 -25.03 -6.48
CA ALA A 310 6.61 -24.66 -5.11
C ALA A 310 7.80 -24.00 -4.38
N GLY A 311 9.01 -24.54 -4.56
CA GLY A 311 10.25 -24.00 -4.00
C GLY A 311 10.73 -22.68 -4.62
N ALA A 312 10.17 -22.26 -5.76
CA ALA A 312 10.49 -21.01 -6.44
C ALA A 312 9.41 -19.92 -6.22
N ASN A 313 8.32 -20.26 -5.53
CA ASN A 313 7.21 -19.33 -5.26
C ASN A 313 7.65 -18.08 -4.48
N PHE A 314 8.76 -18.15 -3.75
CA PHE A 314 9.28 -17.00 -3.01
C PHE A 314 9.67 -15.82 -3.92
N PHE A 315 10.00 -16.04 -5.19
CA PHE A 315 10.31 -14.96 -6.13
C PHE A 315 9.11 -14.07 -6.45
N ARG A 316 7.90 -14.64 -6.43
CA ARG A 316 6.64 -13.90 -6.63
C ARG A 316 6.31 -12.96 -5.48
N ARG A 317 6.93 -13.18 -4.32
CA ARG A 317 6.70 -12.38 -3.10
C ARG A 317 7.31 -10.98 -3.18
N TYR A 318 8.27 -10.79 -4.08
CA TYR A 318 8.95 -9.51 -4.27
C TYR A 318 8.13 -8.57 -5.16
N PRO A 319 8.22 -7.25 -4.94
CA PRO A 319 7.65 -6.28 -5.85
C PRO A 319 8.48 -6.15 -7.14
N TYR A 320 7.79 -5.79 -8.22
CA TYR A 320 8.34 -5.64 -9.56
C TYR A 320 8.07 -4.23 -10.10
N VAL A 321 9.10 -3.60 -10.68
CA VAL A 321 8.98 -2.31 -11.38
C VAL A 321 9.48 -2.48 -12.81
N GLY A 322 8.55 -2.55 -13.75
CA GLY A 322 8.82 -2.91 -15.13
C GLY A 322 9.46 -4.29 -15.21
N GLU A 323 10.71 -4.32 -15.64
CA GLU A 323 11.51 -5.54 -15.80
C GLU A 323 12.43 -5.80 -14.59
N CYS A 324 12.31 -5.00 -13.52
CA CYS A 324 13.16 -5.12 -12.34
C CYS A 324 12.39 -5.75 -11.18
N ARG A 325 12.93 -6.80 -10.57
CA ARG A 325 12.47 -7.30 -9.27
C ARG A 325 13.26 -6.62 -8.16
N LEU A 326 12.59 -5.94 -7.24
CA LEU A 326 13.25 -5.33 -6.09
C LEU A 326 13.52 -6.43 -5.06
N GLN A 327 14.73 -6.49 -4.52
CA GLN A 327 15.14 -7.57 -3.61
C GLN A 327 15.32 -7.10 -2.19
N THR A 328 16.16 -6.10 -1.95
CA THR A 328 16.51 -5.65 -0.60
C THR A 328 16.32 -4.15 -0.48
N VAL A 329 15.85 -3.69 0.67
CA VAL A 329 15.83 -2.26 0.99
C VAL A 329 17.22 -1.86 1.51
N LEU A 330 17.82 -0.87 0.87
CA LEU A 330 19.13 -0.34 1.25
C LEU A 330 18.94 0.83 2.22
N THR A 331 19.62 0.74 3.37
CA THR A 331 19.69 1.86 4.31
C THR A 331 20.80 2.79 3.83
N LEU A 332 20.43 3.91 3.19
CA LEU A 332 21.42 4.95 2.94
C LEU A 332 21.71 5.71 4.23
N PRO A 333 22.95 6.21 4.42
CA PRO A 333 23.23 7.17 5.46
C PRO A 333 22.26 8.34 5.31
N VAL A 334 21.61 8.71 6.41
CA VAL A 334 20.81 9.93 6.47
C VAL A 334 21.76 11.05 6.06
N LEU A 335 21.56 11.62 4.87
CA LEU A 335 22.28 12.82 4.48
C LEU A 335 21.91 13.85 5.54
N ASP A 336 22.86 14.23 6.38
CA ASP A 336 22.67 15.26 7.39
C ASP A 336 22.12 16.49 6.67
N SER A 337 20.82 16.75 6.89
CA SER A 337 20.10 17.85 6.26
C SER A 337 20.62 19.22 6.70
N GLU A 338 21.66 19.25 7.53
CA GLU A 338 22.32 20.45 8.04
C GLU A 338 23.18 21.14 6.97
N ASN A 339 23.55 20.45 5.88
CA ASN A 339 24.34 21.03 4.78
C ASN A 339 23.53 21.38 3.53
N GLU A 340 22.22 21.13 3.50
CA GLU A 340 21.36 21.94 2.63
C GLU A 340 21.21 23.29 3.33
N GLU A 341 22.26 24.13 3.25
CA GLU A 341 22.12 25.56 3.49
C GLU A 341 20.87 25.97 2.72
N ASP A 342 19.83 26.30 3.47
CA ASP A 342 18.62 26.88 2.94
C ASP A 342 19.09 28.06 2.09
N TYR A 343 19.15 27.85 0.78
CA TYR A 343 19.47 28.88 -0.20
C TYR A 343 18.26 29.80 -0.20
N TYR A 344 18.06 30.53 0.90
CA TYR A 344 17.13 31.62 1.05
C TYR A 344 17.62 32.63 0.02
N ASP A 345 17.02 32.57 -1.16
CA ASP A 345 17.14 33.64 -2.14
C ASP A 345 16.43 34.82 -1.48
N ASP A 346 17.23 35.66 -0.81
CA ASP A 346 16.78 36.77 0.04
C ASP A 346 16.13 37.91 -0.77
N GLU A 347 16.01 37.76 -2.10
CA GLU A 347 15.43 38.78 -2.96
C GLU A 347 14.03 38.36 -3.46
N ASP A 348 13.02 38.85 -2.74
CA ASP A 348 11.68 39.24 -3.23
C ASP A 348 10.78 38.22 -3.95
N HIS A 349 11.10 36.92 -3.92
CA HIS A 349 10.21 35.89 -4.45
C HIS A 349 9.59 35.04 -3.34
N HIS A 350 8.57 35.62 -2.67
CA HIS A 350 7.66 34.94 -1.72
C HIS A 350 6.82 33.79 -2.33
N TYR A 351 7.15 33.31 -3.52
CA TYR A 351 6.52 32.14 -4.13
C TYR A 351 7.13 30.86 -3.57
N CYS A 352 6.55 30.39 -2.47
CA CYS A 352 6.32 28.98 -2.15
C CYS A 352 7.30 28.01 -2.84
N LYS A 353 8.52 27.85 -2.29
CA LYS A 353 9.44 26.80 -2.73
C LYS A 353 8.68 25.47 -2.78
N ARG A 354 8.78 24.79 -3.92
CA ARG A 354 8.12 23.50 -4.14
C ARG A 354 8.53 22.52 -3.02
N PRO A 355 7.61 21.65 -2.56
CA PRO A 355 7.89 20.66 -1.53
C PRO A 355 9.13 19.82 -1.86
N ARG A 356 9.84 19.39 -0.82
CA ARG A 356 11.04 18.54 -0.91
C ARG A 356 10.75 17.33 -1.80
N ARG A 357 11.66 17.04 -2.75
CA ARG A 357 11.54 15.93 -3.72
C ARG A 357 11.54 14.52 -3.09
N TYR A 358 11.84 14.39 -1.79
CA TYR A 358 12.32 13.13 -1.20
C TYR A 358 11.48 12.58 -0.06
N THR A 359 10.26 13.05 0.16
CA THR A 359 9.47 12.63 1.32
C THR A 359 9.00 11.17 1.25
N CYS A 360 9.14 10.53 0.07
CA CYS A 360 8.74 9.15 -0.20
C CYS A 360 9.74 8.46 -1.13
N ALA A 361 11.03 8.40 -0.77
CA ALA A 361 12.06 7.71 -1.53
C ALA A 361 12.72 6.60 -0.70
N HIS A 362 12.87 5.42 -1.27
CA HIS A 362 13.74 4.37 -0.73
C HIS A 362 14.73 3.90 -1.79
N HIS A 363 15.81 3.30 -1.32
CA HIS A 363 16.83 2.70 -2.14
C HIS A 363 16.69 1.19 -2.06
N PHE A 364 16.83 0.52 -3.19
CA PHE A 364 16.68 -0.92 -3.29
C PHE A 364 17.86 -1.55 -4.03
N SER A 365 18.25 -2.76 -3.65
CA SER A 365 18.90 -3.66 -4.61
C SER A 365 17.83 -4.23 -5.54
N ALA A 366 18.17 -4.41 -6.81
CA ALA A 366 17.22 -4.94 -7.78
C ALA A 366 17.90 -5.87 -8.77
N VAL A 367 17.13 -6.78 -9.36
CA VAL A 367 17.58 -7.67 -10.42
C VAL A 367 16.85 -7.30 -11.69
N TYR A 368 17.58 -7.05 -12.77
CA TYR A 368 16.97 -6.86 -14.09
C TYR A 368 16.65 -8.21 -14.72
N ILE A 369 15.38 -8.37 -15.09
CA ILE A 369 14.79 -9.60 -15.64
C ILE A 369 14.23 -9.36 -17.06
N GLY A 370 14.61 -8.25 -17.70
CA GLY A 370 14.11 -7.94 -19.05
C GLY A 370 14.73 -8.80 -20.13
N TYR A 371 14.07 -8.81 -21.30
CA TYR A 371 14.45 -9.65 -22.45
C TYR A 371 15.72 -9.19 -23.18
N ASP A 372 16.33 -8.06 -22.81
CA ASP A 372 17.61 -7.68 -23.38
C ASP A 372 18.69 -8.64 -22.84
N PRO A 373 19.22 -9.56 -23.68
CA PRO A 373 20.14 -10.60 -23.22
C PRO A 373 21.44 -10.03 -22.65
N LYS A 374 21.76 -8.77 -22.98
CA LYS A 374 22.94 -8.07 -22.46
C LYS A 374 22.83 -7.76 -20.97
N TYR A 375 21.60 -7.68 -20.45
CA TYR A 375 21.33 -7.24 -19.09
C TYR A 375 20.51 -8.25 -18.28
N ALA A 376 19.93 -9.27 -18.92
CA ALA A 376 19.14 -10.31 -18.27
C ALA A 376 19.95 -11.01 -17.17
N GLY A 377 19.47 -10.93 -15.92
CA GLY A 377 20.16 -11.49 -14.76
C GLY A 377 21.26 -10.60 -14.17
N SER A 378 21.55 -9.45 -14.77
CA SER A 378 22.49 -8.48 -14.21
C SER A 378 21.93 -7.90 -12.91
N PHE A 379 22.76 -7.94 -11.87
CA PHE A 379 22.46 -7.35 -10.57
C PHE A 379 22.60 -5.84 -10.66
N LEU A 380 21.59 -5.11 -10.22
CA LEU A 380 21.65 -3.66 -10.05
C LEU A 380 21.89 -3.40 -8.56
N GLU A 381 23.13 -3.01 -8.24
CA GLU A 381 23.60 -2.86 -6.86
C GLU A 381 22.77 -1.84 -6.08
N THR A 382 22.34 -0.74 -6.72
CA THR A 382 21.52 0.28 -6.07
C THR A 382 20.60 0.98 -7.06
N LEU A 383 19.31 0.87 -6.80
CA LEU A 383 18.21 1.49 -7.51
C LEU A 383 17.44 2.39 -6.54
N GLU A 384 17.55 3.71 -6.72
CA GLU A 384 16.65 4.67 -6.09
C GLU A 384 15.29 4.55 -6.76
N VAL A 385 14.27 4.30 -5.94
CA VAL A 385 12.88 4.26 -6.34
C VAL A 385 12.18 5.39 -5.59
N ALA A 386 11.79 6.42 -6.33
CA ALA A 386 11.16 7.61 -5.75
C ALA A 386 9.93 8.00 -6.56
N VAL A 387 8.91 8.57 -5.91
CA VAL A 387 7.81 9.20 -6.64
C VAL A 387 8.18 10.63 -7.01
N ASN A 388 8.13 10.95 -8.29
CA ASN A 388 8.44 12.27 -8.82
C ASN A 388 7.30 13.26 -8.53
N ALA A 389 7.51 14.08 -7.50
CA ALA A 389 6.56 15.11 -7.06
C ALA A 389 6.20 16.16 -8.12
N ALA A 390 7.00 16.33 -9.19
CA ALA A 390 6.72 17.33 -10.22
C ALA A 390 5.70 16.87 -11.26
N ARG A 391 5.35 15.57 -11.32
CA ARG A 391 4.49 15.01 -12.37
C ARG A 391 3.36 14.11 -11.88
N GLY A 392 3.22 13.91 -10.57
CA GLY A 392 2.18 13.08 -9.95
C GLY A 392 2.44 11.60 -10.21
N THR A 393 2.37 10.79 -9.15
CA THR A 393 2.50 9.30 -9.07
C THR A 393 3.66 8.61 -9.82
N ASP A 394 4.44 9.31 -10.64
CA ASP A 394 5.54 8.80 -11.46
C ASP A 394 6.64 8.17 -10.59
N VAL A 395 6.80 6.86 -10.63
CA VAL A 395 7.94 6.19 -9.97
C VAL A 395 9.19 6.33 -10.84
N GLU A 396 10.10 7.20 -10.42
CA GLU A 396 11.41 7.32 -11.04
C GLU A 396 12.33 6.21 -10.52
N LEU A 397 12.80 5.38 -11.46
CA LEU A 397 13.90 4.46 -11.21
C LEU A 397 15.19 5.16 -11.59
N LYS A 398 16.03 5.44 -10.61
CA LYS A 398 17.36 6.03 -10.83
C LYS A 398 18.40 5.06 -10.30
N CYS A 399 19.25 4.54 -11.18
CA CYS A 399 20.41 3.76 -10.75
C CYS A 399 21.39 4.72 -10.06
N ILE A 400 21.83 4.39 -8.84
CA ILE A 400 22.86 5.15 -8.11
C ILE A 400 24.05 4.21 -7.95
N GLY A 401 24.97 4.20 -8.91
CA GLY A 401 26.15 3.34 -8.84
C GLY A 401 27.07 3.53 -10.04
N ASP A 402 28.36 3.30 -9.80
CA ASP A 402 29.44 3.48 -10.77
C ASP A 402 29.43 2.32 -11.77
N VAL A 403 28.59 2.44 -12.80
CA VAL A 403 28.55 1.47 -13.91
C VAL A 403 28.65 2.23 -15.22
N ASP A 404 29.86 2.68 -15.52
CA ASP A 404 30.31 3.14 -16.84
C ASP A 404 30.10 2.10 -17.97
N SER A 405 29.50 0.94 -17.69
CA SER A 405 29.25 -0.15 -18.65
C SER A 405 27.78 -0.49 -18.91
N LEU A 406 26.81 0.18 -18.28
CA LEU A 406 25.39 -0.05 -18.54
C LEU A 406 24.71 1.23 -19.05
N PRO A 407 24.37 1.35 -20.35
CA PRO A 407 23.49 2.40 -20.85
C PRO A 407 22.03 2.09 -20.46
N LEU A 408 21.78 1.94 -19.16
CA LEU A 408 20.45 2.17 -18.62
C LEU A 408 20.29 3.68 -18.54
N HIS A 409 20.06 4.32 -19.70
CA HIS A 409 19.49 5.68 -19.74
C HIS A 409 18.40 5.74 -18.68
N SER A 410 18.53 6.61 -17.68
CA SER A 410 17.59 6.80 -16.57
C SER A 410 16.16 6.45 -17.00
N ARG A 411 15.72 5.22 -16.73
CA ARG A 411 14.43 4.75 -17.23
C ARG A 411 13.39 5.30 -16.27
N LYS A 412 12.91 6.51 -16.56
CA LYS A 412 11.75 7.05 -15.86
C LYS A 412 10.57 6.12 -16.07
N VAL A 413 10.16 5.42 -15.02
CA VAL A 413 8.93 4.61 -15.06
C VAL A 413 7.78 5.55 -14.79
N ARG A 414 7.33 6.23 -15.86
CA ARG A 414 6.17 7.11 -15.79
C ARG A 414 4.94 6.29 -15.33
N ILE A 415 4.39 6.62 -14.18
CA ILE A 415 3.10 6.16 -13.66
C ILE A 415 2.24 7.41 -13.70
N SER A 416 1.65 7.67 -14.85
CA SER A 416 0.76 8.81 -15.00
C SER A 416 -0.65 8.41 -14.53
N SER A 417 -1.12 9.00 -13.44
CA SER A 417 -2.55 9.10 -13.13
C SER A 417 -3.20 10.14 -14.08
N LEU A 418 -3.56 9.69 -15.30
CA LEU A 418 -4.37 10.40 -16.32
C LEU A 418 -3.83 11.75 -16.90
N PRO A 419 -4.30 12.17 -18.10
CA PRO A 419 -3.99 13.45 -18.68
C PRO A 419 -4.95 14.51 -18.14
N TYR A 420 -4.47 15.41 -17.27
CA TYR A 420 -5.15 16.69 -17.06
C TYR A 420 -4.83 17.60 -18.25
N HIS A 421 -5.66 17.55 -19.29
CA HIS A 421 -5.85 18.70 -20.17
C HIS A 421 -6.81 19.65 -19.47
N TYR A 422 -6.30 20.74 -18.92
CA TYR A 422 -7.11 21.93 -18.69
C TYR A 422 -7.42 22.53 -20.07
N THR A 423 -8.71 22.57 -20.43
CA THR A 423 -9.28 23.62 -21.29
C THR A 423 -9.96 24.65 -20.42
#